data_AF-A0AAD3TRC2-F1
#
_entry.id   AF-A0AAD3TRC2-F1
#
_cell.length_a   1.000
_cell.length_b   1.000
_cell.length_c   1.000
_cell.angle_alpha   90.00
_cell.angle_beta   90.00
_cell.angle_gamma   90.00
#
_symmetry.space_group_name_H-M   'P 1'
#
loop_
_entity.id
_entity.type
_entity.pdbx_description
1 polymer ?
#
loop_
_entity_poly.entity_id
_entity_poly.type
_entity_poly.pdbx_seq_one_letter_code
_entity_poly.pdbx_strand_id
1 'polypeptide(L)'
;MSASTKQATTTPVANASGKPVANVIDPEREDFVVPDNYVTRTVENMKMLPPVTWRTLHKNIQWISFFALTIPPAMAIYGLCTVPMQLKTFIWSVVYYFITGLGITAGYHRLWAHRSYNASKPLQYFLALAGAGSVQGSIKWWSRGHRAHHRYTDTKLDPYSAHEGFWHAHMGWMLVKPRGKIGVADVSDLNKNPVARWQHNNYVALLIFMGLAFPTLVAGLGWGDWWGGLFFAGAARLVFVHHSTFCVNSLAHWLGETPFDNKHTPKDHFITALVTVGEGYHNFHHQFPMDFRNAIKWYQYDPTKWFIWTMAQLGLASHLKKFPDNEIKKGQYTMKLIKLQEQSEKLEWPKHANDLPIISWEDFQTESKTRALIAVHGFIHDCSSFVEDHPGGAHLIKRAIGTDSTTAFFGGVYDHSNAAHNLLAMMRVGVLDGGMEVESLKVGRLTRSNSADSLVSSVSSMSASSILSEVEDMDKPERKPVYQPVAQVSNPWTLAVPPSEKYRIIRTSPEIRPGLVSRAHSTTLTRTASAEAIANAES
;
A
#
# COMPACT_ATOMS: atom_id res chain seq x y z
N MET A 1 42.74 -45.23 -32.79
CA MET A 1 41.60 -46.15 -33.04
C MET A 1 40.93 -46.47 -31.72
N SER A 2 39.60 -46.27 -31.69
CA SER A 2 38.62 -46.81 -30.73
C SER A 2 38.67 -46.38 -29.25
N ALA A 3 37.62 -45.65 -28.87
CA ALA A 3 37.26 -45.21 -27.53
C ALA A 3 36.72 -46.35 -26.64
N SER A 4 36.80 -46.14 -25.31
CA SER A 4 35.77 -46.63 -24.38
C SER A 4 35.83 -45.85 -23.07
N THR A 5 34.74 -45.15 -22.81
CA THR A 5 34.41 -44.32 -21.66
C THR A 5 34.30 -45.18 -20.40
N LYS A 6 35.00 -44.83 -19.31
CA LYS A 6 34.68 -45.32 -17.96
C LYS A 6 34.35 -44.14 -17.05
N GLN A 7 33.08 -44.10 -16.66
CA GLN A 7 32.51 -43.22 -15.64
C GLN A 7 33.30 -43.32 -14.34
N ALA A 8 33.63 -42.17 -13.74
CA ALA A 8 34.09 -42.10 -12.38
C ALA A 8 32.92 -42.43 -11.43
N THR A 9 32.99 -43.59 -10.79
CA THR A 9 32.12 -43.99 -9.68
C THR A 9 32.37 -43.08 -8.48
N THR A 10 31.41 -42.21 -8.17
CA THR A 10 31.31 -41.58 -6.85
C THR A 10 30.51 -42.49 -5.94
N THR A 11 31.19 -43.01 -4.92
CA THR A 11 30.62 -43.85 -3.86
C THR A 11 29.61 -43.03 -3.04
N PRO A 12 28.38 -43.51 -2.79
CA PRO A 12 27.45 -42.79 -1.93
C PRO A 12 27.84 -42.96 -0.46
N VAL A 13 27.89 -41.83 0.27
CA VAL A 13 28.10 -41.80 1.72
C VAL A 13 26.81 -42.27 2.41
N ALA A 14 26.89 -43.42 3.09
CA ALA A 14 25.79 -43.96 3.88
C ALA A 14 25.78 -43.38 5.31
N ASN A 15 24.60 -43.05 5.84
CA ASN A 15 24.40 -42.82 7.27
C ASN A 15 24.33 -44.17 8.01
N ALA A 16 24.76 -44.20 9.27
CA ALA A 16 24.83 -45.31 10.24
C ALA A 16 23.53 -46.12 10.50
N SER A 17 22.50 -46.00 9.64
CA SER A 17 21.26 -46.79 9.70
C SER A 17 20.89 -47.47 8.38
N GLY A 18 21.75 -47.44 7.35
CA GLY A 18 21.61 -48.28 6.15
C GLY A 18 20.40 -47.98 5.26
N LYS A 19 19.72 -46.83 5.43
CA LYS A 19 18.65 -46.39 4.51
C LYS A 19 19.21 -45.47 3.42
N PRO A 20 18.79 -45.63 2.15
CA PRO A 20 19.23 -44.76 1.08
C PRO A 20 18.75 -43.32 1.34
N VAL A 21 19.70 -42.38 1.27
CA VAL A 21 19.41 -40.95 1.29
C VAL A 21 18.85 -40.58 -0.08
N ALA A 22 17.55 -40.32 -0.16
CA ALA A 22 16.91 -39.84 -1.37
C ALA A 22 17.32 -38.38 -1.64
N ASN A 23 18.46 -38.18 -2.30
CA ASN A 23 18.86 -36.92 -2.91
C ASN A 23 18.82 -37.06 -4.42
N VAL A 24 17.61 -37.20 -4.96
CA VAL A 24 17.32 -36.92 -6.37
C VAL A 24 16.06 -36.07 -6.36
N ILE A 25 16.20 -34.79 -6.63
CA ILE A 25 15.07 -33.90 -6.90
C ILE A 25 14.65 -34.25 -8.32
N ASP A 26 13.55 -34.98 -8.46
CA ASP A 26 12.89 -35.25 -9.73
C ASP A 26 12.10 -33.99 -10.14
N PRO A 27 12.49 -33.26 -11.20
CA PRO A 27 11.79 -32.06 -11.63
C PRO A 27 10.42 -32.34 -12.26
N GLU A 28 10.04 -33.60 -12.51
CA GLU A 28 8.74 -33.99 -13.09
C GLU A 28 7.73 -34.55 -12.08
N ARG A 29 8.02 -34.48 -10.77
CA ARG A 29 7.03 -34.82 -9.73
C ARG A 29 5.89 -33.78 -9.68
N GLU A 30 4.75 -34.11 -10.29
CA GLU A 30 3.49 -33.35 -10.21
C GLU A 30 2.98 -33.14 -8.77
N ASP A 31 3.45 -33.94 -7.81
CA ASP A 31 3.03 -33.97 -6.40
C ASP A 31 3.85 -33.04 -5.47
N PHE A 32 4.74 -32.20 -6.01
CA PHE A 32 5.54 -31.24 -5.23
C PHE A 32 5.21 -29.76 -5.49
N VAL A 33 3.93 -29.42 -5.65
CA VAL A 33 3.50 -28.02 -5.51
C VAL A 33 3.52 -27.66 -4.02
N VAL A 34 4.67 -27.20 -3.52
CA VAL A 34 4.70 -26.50 -2.23
C VAL A 34 3.90 -25.22 -2.44
N PRO A 35 2.78 -25.00 -1.72
CA PRO A 35 2.09 -23.72 -1.84
C PRO A 35 3.05 -22.65 -1.33
N ASP A 36 3.47 -21.74 -2.21
CA ASP A 36 4.39 -20.62 -1.89
C ASP A 36 3.88 -19.75 -0.74
N ASN A 37 2.59 -19.86 -0.39
CA ASN A 37 1.94 -19.11 0.66
C ASN A 37 1.73 -19.94 1.95
N TYR A 38 2.48 -19.61 3.00
CA TYR A 38 2.33 -20.16 4.36
C TYR A 38 0.88 -20.11 4.87
N VAL A 39 0.16 -19.02 4.58
CA VAL A 39 -1.23 -18.84 5.05
C VAL A 39 -2.13 -19.88 4.40
N THR A 40 -2.09 -19.98 3.07
CA THR A 40 -2.87 -20.95 2.29
C THR A 40 -2.62 -22.37 2.79
N ARG A 41 -1.34 -22.78 2.86
CA ARG A 41 -0.96 -24.11 3.36
C ARG A 41 -1.44 -24.37 4.78
N THR A 42 -1.37 -23.36 5.67
CA THR A 42 -1.83 -23.52 7.05
C THR A 42 -3.34 -23.67 7.12
N VAL A 43 -4.07 -22.90 6.32
CA VAL A 43 -5.54 -22.94 6.27
C VAL A 43 -6.06 -24.24 5.66
N GLU A 44 -5.41 -24.78 4.64
CA GLU A 44 -5.79 -26.06 4.03
C GLU A 44 -5.57 -27.24 4.99
N ASN A 45 -4.49 -27.18 5.77
CA ASN A 45 -4.11 -28.26 6.68
C ASN A 45 -4.68 -28.11 8.11
N MET A 46 -5.40 -27.03 8.41
CA MET A 46 -5.93 -26.82 9.76
C MET A 46 -7.27 -27.52 9.97
N LYS A 47 -7.39 -28.21 11.10
CA LYS A 47 -8.65 -28.82 11.53
C LYS A 47 -9.59 -27.74 12.04
N MET A 48 -10.65 -27.46 11.27
CA MET A 48 -11.71 -26.55 11.68
C MET A 48 -12.64 -27.21 12.71
N LEU A 49 -13.07 -26.44 13.70
CA LEU A 49 -14.17 -26.83 14.57
C LEU A 49 -15.50 -26.86 13.78
N PRO A 50 -16.43 -27.76 14.13
CA PRO A 50 -17.73 -27.81 13.47
C PRO A 50 -18.50 -26.49 13.67
N PRO A 51 -19.47 -26.18 12.76
CA PRO A 51 -20.33 -25.01 12.88
C PRO A 51 -21.03 -24.95 14.24
N VAL A 52 -21.19 -23.75 14.76
CA VAL A 52 -21.90 -23.52 16.02
C VAL A 52 -23.40 -23.72 15.76
N THR A 53 -24.01 -24.61 16.53
CA THR A 53 -25.47 -24.82 16.54
C THR A 53 -26.01 -24.47 17.92
N TRP A 54 -27.32 -24.24 18.04
CA TRP A 54 -27.97 -23.97 19.33
C TRP A 54 -27.66 -25.02 20.40
N ARG A 55 -27.56 -26.30 20.00
CA ARG A 55 -27.22 -27.41 20.91
C ARG A 55 -25.76 -27.39 21.38
N THR A 56 -24.85 -26.88 20.55
CA THR A 56 -23.40 -26.87 20.84
C THR A 56 -22.89 -25.51 21.33
N LEU A 57 -23.74 -24.46 21.35
CA LEU A 57 -23.36 -23.10 21.71
C LEU A 57 -22.62 -23.03 23.05
N HIS A 58 -23.17 -23.63 24.11
CA HIS A 58 -22.56 -23.65 25.44
C HIS A 58 -21.13 -24.24 25.48
N LYS A 59 -20.81 -25.19 24.59
CA LYS A 59 -19.46 -25.78 24.47
C LYS A 59 -18.48 -24.86 23.77
N ASN A 60 -19.00 -23.97 22.93
CA ASN A 60 -18.25 -23.05 22.08
C ASN A 60 -18.03 -21.68 22.72
N ILE A 61 -18.75 -21.34 23.78
CA ILE A 61 -18.55 -20.09 24.52
C ILE A 61 -17.18 -20.09 25.23
N GLN A 62 -16.49 -18.96 25.17
CA GLN A 62 -15.33 -18.63 25.98
C GLN A 62 -15.80 -18.05 27.31
N TRP A 63 -16.06 -18.91 28.29
CA TRP A 63 -16.72 -18.51 29.55
C TRP A 63 -16.01 -17.39 30.31
N ILE A 64 -14.68 -17.37 30.33
CA ILE A 64 -13.91 -16.31 31.00
C ILE A 64 -14.20 -14.95 30.36
N SER A 65 -14.10 -14.86 29.03
CA SER A 65 -14.40 -13.64 28.29
C SER A 65 -15.87 -13.28 28.36
N PHE A 66 -16.77 -14.27 28.31
CA PHE A 66 -18.21 -14.06 28.46
C PHE A 66 -18.54 -13.36 29.78
N PHE A 67 -18.04 -13.87 30.91
CA PHE A 67 -18.26 -13.23 32.22
C PHE A 67 -17.60 -11.85 32.30
N ALA A 68 -16.37 -11.71 31.79
CA ALA A 68 -15.68 -10.42 31.76
C ALA A 68 -16.41 -9.34 30.94
N LEU A 69 -17.18 -9.73 29.91
CA LEU A 69 -17.94 -8.84 29.05
C LEU A 69 -19.41 -8.67 29.44
N THR A 70 -19.90 -9.42 30.43
CA THR A 70 -21.31 -9.35 30.88
C THR A 70 -21.46 -8.82 32.31
N ILE A 71 -20.53 -9.16 33.21
CA ILE A 71 -20.59 -8.71 34.61
C ILE A 71 -20.38 -7.19 34.73
N PRO A 72 -19.36 -6.55 34.13
CA PRO A 72 -19.19 -5.09 34.27
C PRO A 72 -20.35 -4.28 33.69
N PRO A 73 -20.93 -4.58 32.51
CA PRO A 73 -22.15 -3.93 32.07
C PRO A 73 -23.33 -4.10 33.03
N ALA A 74 -23.55 -5.32 33.56
CA ALA A 74 -24.63 -5.56 34.52
C ALA A 74 -24.43 -4.73 35.81
N MET A 75 -23.19 -4.67 36.33
CA MET A 75 -22.84 -3.82 37.48
C MET A 75 -23.04 -2.34 37.17
N ALA A 76 -22.66 -1.88 35.98
CA ALA A 76 -22.82 -0.49 35.56
C ALA A 76 -24.30 -0.09 35.47
N ILE A 77 -25.13 -0.93 34.86
CA ILE A 77 -26.59 -0.73 34.77
C ILE A 77 -27.21 -0.72 36.16
N TYR A 78 -26.86 -1.68 37.02
CA TYR A 78 -27.33 -1.72 38.40
C TYR A 78 -26.95 -0.44 39.16
N GLY A 79 -25.69 0.02 39.04
CA GLY A 79 -25.23 1.25 39.66
C GLY A 79 -25.95 2.49 39.13
N LEU A 80 -26.19 2.58 37.82
CA LEU A 80 -26.99 3.66 37.22
C LEU A 80 -28.41 3.74 37.81
N CYS A 81 -29.01 2.60 38.18
CA CYS A 81 -30.34 2.55 38.76
C CYS A 81 -30.37 2.76 40.28
N THR A 82 -29.26 2.52 41.00
CA THR A 82 -29.28 2.42 42.48
C THR A 82 -28.37 3.42 43.19
N VAL A 83 -27.40 4.01 42.50
CA VAL A 83 -26.39 4.88 43.12
C VAL A 83 -26.39 6.25 42.45
N PRO A 84 -26.58 7.35 43.20
CA PRO A 84 -26.52 8.69 42.63
C PRO A 84 -25.09 9.02 42.16
N MET A 85 -24.97 9.55 40.95
CA MET A 85 -23.68 9.95 40.40
C MET A 85 -23.17 11.22 41.09
N GLN A 86 -22.01 11.14 41.75
CA GLN A 86 -21.29 12.32 42.22
C GLN A 86 -20.38 12.89 41.13
N LEU A 87 -20.30 14.22 41.04
CA LEU A 87 -19.45 14.89 40.04
C LEU A 87 -17.96 14.50 40.18
N LYS A 88 -17.45 14.37 41.41
CA LYS A 88 -16.05 13.97 41.66
C LYS A 88 -15.77 12.56 41.11
N THR A 89 -16.69 11.63 41.35
CA THR A 89 -16.63 10.24 40.84
C THR A 89 -16.77 10.19 39.33
N PHE A 90 -17.64 11.01 38.74
CA PHE A 90 -17.75 11.12 37.29
C PHE A 90 -16.43 11.61 36.66
N ILE A 91 -15.86 12.71 37.17
CA ILE A 91 -14.57 13.23 36.70
C ILE A 91 -13.49 12.17 36.85
N TRP A 92 -13.43 11.49 38.01
CA TRP A 92 -12.47 10.41 38.23
C TRP A 92 -12.65 9.25 37.25
N SER A 93 -13.90 8.86 36.95
CA SER A 93 -14.20 7.83 35.95
C SER A 93 -13.66 8.22 34.57
N VAL A 94 -13.82 9.47 34.16
CA VAL A 94 -13.31 9.99 32.87
C VAL A 94 -11.78 10.06 32.89
N VAL A 95 -11.15 10.55 33.95
CA VAL A 95 -9.69 10.59 34.06
C VAL A 95 -9.11 9.18 34.01
N TYR A 96 -9.70 8.25 34.76
CA TYR A 96 -9.24 6.87 34.83
C TYR A 96 -9.51 6.09 33.53
N TYR A 97 -10.57 6.44 32.78
CA TYR A 97 -10.78 6.00 31.40
C TYR A 97 -9.57 6.33 30.53
N PHE A 98 -9.11 7.58 30.53
CA PHE A 98 -7.94 7.98 29.73
C PHE A 98 -6.64 7.36 30.22
N ILE A 99 -6.43 7.22 31.54
CA ILE A 99 -5.24 6.55 32.10
C ILE A 99 -5.17 5.09 31.62
N THR A 100 -6.26 4.33 31.76
CA THR A 100 -6.30 2.93 31.32
C THR A 100 -6.25 2.80 29.79
N GLY A 101 -6.86 3.75 29.07
CA GLY A 101 -6.72 3.89 27.62
C GLY A 101 -5.27 4.12 27.16
N LEU A 102 -4.50 4.98 27.85
CA LEU A 102 -3.06 5.16 27.61
C LEU A 102 -2.25 3.89 27.94
N GLY A 103 -2.67 3.13 28.95
CA GLY A 103 -2.09 1.82 29.25
C GLY A 103 -2.17 0.84 28.07
N ILE A 104 -3.29 0.87 27.32
CA ILE A 104 -3.44 0.11 26.07
C ILE A 104 -2.65 0.75 24.94
N THR A 105 -2.92 2.00 24.61
CA THR A 105 -2.41 2.67 23.40
C THR A 105 -0.92 2.99 23.49
N ALA A 106 -0.47 3.72 24.51
CA ALA A 106 0.96 4.02 24.71
C ALA A 106 1.74 2.78 25.16
N GLY A 107 1.13 1.94 26.00
CA GLY A 107 1.75 0.74 26.55
C GLY A 107 1.63 -0.47 25.61
N TYR A 108 0.55 -1.24 25.75
CA TYR A 108 0.41 -2.56 25.12
C TYR A 108 0.65 -2.52 23.62
N HIS A 109 0.09 -1.52 22.96
CA HIS A 109 0.13 -1.32 21.53
C HIS A 109 1.48 -0.76 21.07
N ARG A 110 1.76 0.52 21.33
CA ARG A 110 2.91 1.21 20.74
C ARG A 110 4.26 0.80 21.35
N LEU A 111 4.32 0.55 22.66
CA LEU A 111 5.56 0.16 23.34
C LEU A 111 5.87 -1.33 23.19
N TRP A 112 4.94 -2.20 23.59
CA TRP A 112 5.21 -3.64 23.65
C TRP A 112 4.89 -4.38 22.34
N ALA A 113 3.75 -4.13 21.68
CA ALA A 113 3.43 -4.82 20.44
C ALA A 113 4.31 -4.33 19.27
N HIS A 114 4.45 -3.01 19.10
CA HIS A 114 5.14 -2.41 17.95
C HIS A 114 6.56 -1.93 18.19
N ARG A 115 6.99 -1.78 19.46
CA ARG A 115 8.34 -1.32 19.81
C ARG A 115 8.68 0.01 19.13
N SER A 116 7.71 0.92 19.10
CA SER A 116 7.81 2.22 18.42
C SER A 116 8.60 3.26 19.21
N TYR A 117 8.85 3.01 20.51
CA TYR A 117 9.72 3.82 21.35
C TYR A 117 10.29 3.00 22.51
N ASN A 118 11.26 3.56 23.22
CA ASN A 118 11.82 3.01 24.45
C ASN A 118 11.28 3.79 25.65
N ALA A 119 10.92 3.09 26.73
CA ALA A 119 10.42 3.69 27.96
C ALA A 119 11.34 3.39 29.15
N SER A 120 11.47 4.35 30.07
CA SER A 120 12.14 4.15 31.37
C SER A 120 11.38 3.12 32.23
N LYS A 121 12.02 2.57 33.26
CA LYS A 121 11.36 1.59 34.14
C LYS A 121 10.13 2.15 34.86
N PRO A 122 10.14 3.38 35.41
CA PRO A 122 8.94 3.96 36.00
C PRO A 122 7.78 4.05 34.99
N LEU A 123 8.04 4.51 33.77
CA LEU A 123 7.01 4.61 32.73
C LEU A 123 6.49 3.21 32.32
N GLN A 124 7.37 2.21 32.20
CA GLN A 124 6.95 0.82 31.94
C GLN A 124 6.02 0.29 33.03
N TYR A 125 6.33 0.49 34.32
CA TYR A 125 5.46 0.02 35.40
C TYR A 125 4.13 0.78 35.44
N PHE A 126 4.15 2.10 35.23
CA PHE A 126 2.93 2.90 35.13
C PHE A 126 2.01 2.37 34.01
N LEU A 127 2.54 2.20 32.79
CA LEU A 127 1.77 1.71 31.64
C LEU A 127 1.32 0.26 31.83
N ALA A 128 2.12 -0.58 32.50
CA ALA A 128 1.76 -1.97 32.80
C ALA A 128 0.59 -2.07 33.79
N LEU A 129 0.59 -1.23 34.82
CA LEU A 129 -0.49 -1.13 35.81
C LEU A 129 -1.76 -0.53 35.20
N ALA A 130 -1.63 0.59 34.48
CA ALA A 130 -2.74 1.22 33.78
C ALA A 130 -3.36 0.28 32.74
N GLY A 131 -2.54 -0.44 31.97
CA GLY A 131 -2.99 -1.46 31.02
C GLY A 131 -3.68 -2.63 31.70
N ALA A 132 -3.22 -3.07 32.87
CA ALA A 132 -3.94 -4.10 33.65
C ALA A 132 -5.35 -3.63 34.07
N GLY A 133 -5.51 -2.33 34.37
CA GLY A 133 -6.80 -1.71 34.69
C GLY A 133 -7.83 -1.69 33.54
N SER A 134 -7.39 -1.97 32.30
CA SER A 134 -8.28 -2.16 31.15
C SER A 134 -8.93 -3.55 31.09
N VAL A 135 -8.36 -4.55 31.79
CA VAL A 135 -8.85 -5.93 31.82
C VAL A 135 -8.91 -6.59 30.42
N GLN A 136 -7.91 -6.35 29.57
CA GLN A 136 -7.86 -6.87 28.19
C GLN A 136 -6.81 -7.98 27.95
N GLY A 137 -6.33 -8.60 29.02
CA GLY A 137 -5.26 -9.59 29.00
C GLY A 137 -3.92 -9.00 29.41
N SER A 138 -2.98 -9.88 29.75
CA SER A 138 -1.59 -9.46 30.05
C SER A 138 -0.92 -8.83 28.82
N ILE A 139 0.13 -8.03 29.05
CA ILE A 139 0.96 -7.43 27.98
C ILE A 139 1.35 -8.49 26.94
N LYS A 140 1.80 -9.65 27.41
CA LYS A 140 2.24 -10.76 26.55
C LYS A 140 1.11 -11.34 25.71
N TRP A 141 -0.05 -11.58 26.31
CA TRP A 141 -1.19 -12.16 25.60
C TRP A 141 -1.74 -11.19 24.55
N TRP A 142 -1.93 -9.93 24.94
CA TRP A 142 -2.45 -8.87 24.07
C TRP A 142 -1.51 -8.62 22.90
N SER A 143 -0.21 -8.40 23.18
CA SER A 143 0.79 -8.13 22.14
C SER A 143 0.96 -9.30 21.17
N ARG A 144 0.84 -10.55 21.65
CA ARG A 144 0.87 -11.73 20.75
C ARG A 144 -0.30 -11.70 19.77
N GLY A 145 -1.51 -11.43 20.26
CA GLY A 145 -2.71 -11.31 19.43
C GLY A 145 -2.57 -10.18 18.42
N HIS A 146 -2.17 -9.00 18.87
CA HIS A 146 -1.98 -7.82 18.03
C HIS A 146 -0.92 -8.00 16.95
N ARG A 147 0.23 -8.60 17.28
CA ARG A 147 1.27 -8.92 16.28
C ARG A 147 0.78 -9.95 15.25
N ALA A 148 -0.02 -10.93 15.68
CA ALA A 148 -0.62 -11.90 14.76
C ALA A 148 -1.64 -11.21 13.84
N HIS A 149 -2.46 -10.29 14.37
CA HIS A 149 -3.37 -9.49 13.59
C HIS A 149 -2.64 -8.72 12.48
N HIS A 150 -1.62 -7.92 12.79
CA HIS A 150 -0.86 -7.22 11.74
C HIS A 150 -0.26 -8.15 10.69
N ARG A 151 0.34 -9.26 11.14
CA ARG A 151 1.03 -10.21 10.23
C ARG A 151 0.07 -10.93 9.29
N TYR A 152 -1.15 -11.19 9.75
CA TYR A 152 -2.13 -12.02 9.07
C TYR A 152 -3.42 -11.27 8.78
N THR A 153 -3.38 -9.94 8.78
CA THR A 153 -4.55 -9.03 8.61
C THR A 153 -5.43 -9.56 7.49
N ASP A 154 -6.74 -9.62 7.74
CA ASP A 154 -7.74 -10.03 6.76
C ASP A 154 -7.65 -11.49 6.27
N THR A 155 -6.88 -12.34 6.93
CA THR A 155 -6.84 -13.78 6.64
C THR A 155 -7.54 -14.59 7.74
N LYS A 156 -7.76 -15.90 7.50
CA LYS A 156 -8.29 -16.82 8.52
C LYS A 156 -7.36 -17.05 9.73
N LEU A 157 -6.10 -16.59 9.64
CA LEU A 157 -5.13 -16.66 10.74
C LEU A 157 -5.16 -15.40 11.61
N ASP A 158 -5.85 -14.35 11.19
CA ASP A 158 -6.11 -13.16 12.00
C ASP A 158 -7.04 -13.52 13.17
N PRO A 159 -6.64 -13.26 14.44
CA PRO A 159 -7.47 -13.56 15.61
C PRO A 159 -8.85 -12.88 15.64
N TYR A 160 -9.02 -11.76 14.94
CA TYR A 160 -10.26 -10.97 14.95
C TYR A 160 -10.51 -10.32 13.59
N SER A 161 -10.33 -11.10 12.52
CA SER A 161 -10.52 -10.68 11.13
C SER A 161 -11.82 -9.92 10.90
N ALA A 162 -11.73 -8.76 10.25
CA ALA A 162 -12.89 -7.97 9.85
C ALA A 162 -13.77 -8.68 8.81
N HIS A 163 -13.21 -9.62 8.04
CA HIS A 163 -13.96 -10.41 7.04
C HIS A 163 -14.96 -11.40 7.65
N GLU A 164 -14.82 -11.75 8.93
CA GLU A 164 -15.80 -12.58 9.65
C GLU A 164 -17.03 -11.76 10.09
N GLY A 165 -17.04 -10.44 9.81
CA GLY A 165 -18.15 -9.53 10.05
C GLY A 165 -17.92 -8.55 11.21
N PHE A 166 -18.65 -7.44 11.18
CA PHE A 166 -18.50 -6.33 12.15
C PHE A 166 -18.59 -6.80 13.61
N TRP A 167 -19.64 -7.55 13.95
CA TRP A 167 -19.87 -8.02 15.32
C TRP A 167 -18.86 -9.08 15.77
N HIS A 168 -18.33 -9.87 14.83
CA HIS A 168 -17.25 -10.79 15.11
C HIS A 168 -16.00 -10.02 15.54
N ALA A 169 -15.55 -9.06 14.71
CA ALA A 169 -14.37 -8.24 14.98
C ALA A 169 -14.53 -7.35 16.23
N HIS A 170 -15.74 -6.87 16.51
CA HIS A 170 -16.02 -6.05 17.69
C HIS A 170 -15.88 -6.86 18.99
N MET A 171 -16.60 -7.99 19.13
CA MET A 171 -16.60 -8.76 20.38
C MET A 171 -16.81 -10.27 20.21
N GLY A 172 -17.35 -10.73 19.06
CA GLY A 172 -17.64 -12.13 18.83
C GLY A 172 -16.41 -13.05 18.90
N TRP A 173 -15.25 -12.56 18.46
CA TRP A 173 -13.97 -13.27 18.54
C TRP A 173 -13.54 -13.60 19.99
N MET A 174 -13.99 -12.79 20.97
CA MET A 174 -13.72 -13.03 22.39
C MET A 174 -14.75 -13.97 23.00
N LEU A 175 -16.00 -13.96 22.51
CA LEU A 175 -17.11 -14.73 23.08
C LEU A 175 -17.15 -16.18 22.61
N VAL A 176 -16.67 -16.46 21.39
CA VAL A 176 -16.70 -17.80 20.79
C VAL A 176 -15.27 -18.32 20.66
N LYS A 177 -15.07 -19.60 20.98
CA LYS A 177 -13.77 -20.26 20.84
C LYS A 177 -13.28 -20.16 19.39
N PRO A 178 -12.00 -19.84 19.12
CA PRO A 178 -11.46 -19.81 17.77
C PRO A 178 -11.78 -21.09 17.00
N ARG A 179 -12.26 -20.96 15.76
CA ARG A 179 -12.65 -22.11 14.92
C ARG A 179 -11.46 -22.84 14.32
N GLY A 180 -10.29 -22.20 14.31
CA GLY A 180 -9.06 -22.73 13.75
C GLY A 180 -7.84 -22.22 14.50
N LYS A 181 -6.66 -22.52 13.94
CA LYS A 181 -5.39 -22.10 14.49
C LYS A 181 -5.20 -20.60 14.23
N ILE A 182 -4.98 -19.83 15.30
CA ILE A 182 -4.58 -18.42 15.20
C ILE A 182 -3.13 -18.34 14.72
N GLY A 183 -2.81 -17.33 13.92
CA GLY A 183 -1.48 -17.03 13.43
C GLY A 183 -0.41 -16.92 14.50
N VAL A 184 0.83 -17.25 14.13
CA VAL A 184 2.00 -17.23 15.02
C VAL A 184 2.68 -15.86 14.98
N ALA A 185 2.95 -15.31 16.16
CA ALA A 185 3.75 -14.10 16.34
C ALA A 185 4.91 -14.36 17.30
N ASP A 186 6.08 -13.80 17.00
CA ASP A 186 7.20 -13.82 17.94
C ASP A 186 6.88 -12.94 19.15
N VAL A 187 7.22 -13.43 20.34
CA VAL A 187 7.08 -12.76 21.65
C VAL A 187 8.34 -12.94 22.51
N SER A 188 9.46 -13.35 21.90
CA SER A 188 10.73 -13.62 22.56
C SER A 188 11.26 -12.40 23.32
N ASP A 189 11.05 -11.20 22.79
CA ASP A 189 11.38 -9.92 23.42
C ASP A 189 10.55 -9.65 24.69
N LEU A 190 9.25 -9.98 24.67
CA LEU A 190 8.36 -9.83 25.82
C LEU A 190 8.75 -10.79 26.95
N ASN A 191 9.22 -11.99 26.60
CA ASN A 191 9.77 -12.95 27.58
C ASN A 191 11.08 -12.46 28.20
N LYS A 192 11.85 -11.62 27.50
CA LYS A 192 13.09 -11.01 28.03
C LYS A 192 12.81 -9.75 28.83
N ASN A 193 11.69 -9.07 28.61
CA ASN A 193 11.33 -7.87 29.38
C ASN A 193 10.86 -8.24 30.82
N PRO A 194 11.57 -7.80 31.88
CA PRO A 194 11.22 -8.15 33.25
C PRO A 194 9.89 -7.56 33.71
N VAL A 195 9.49 -6.38 33.23
CA VAL A 195 8.20 -5.75 33.59
C VAL A 195 7.05 -6.52 32.96
N ALA A 196 7.18 -6.89 31.68
CA ALA A 196 6.16 -7.68 30.99
C ALA A 196 5.98 -9.07 31.63
N ARG A 197 7.08 -9.73 32.04
CA ARG A 197 7.02 -10.99 32.80
C ARG A 197 6.36 -10.83 34.16
N TRP A 198 6.78 -9.82 34.93
CA TRP A 198 6.18 -9.53 36.23
C TRP A 198 4.67 -9.30 36.11
N GLN A 199 4.26 -8.48 35.14
CA GLN A 199 2.85 -8.17 34.92
C GLN A 199 2.06 -9.42 34.49
N HIS A 200 2.62 -10.25 33.61
CA HIS A 200 2.00 -11.50 33.17
C HIS A 200 1.80 -12.48 34.33
N ASN A 201 2.82 -12.66 35.17
CA ASN A 201 2.78 -13.60 36.30
C ASN A 201 1.81 -13.15 37.40
N ASN A 202 1.59 -11.84 37.55
CA ASN A 202 0.70 -11.25 38.56
C ASN A 202 -0.63 -10.76 37.96
N TYR A 203 -0.94 -11.11 36.71
CA TYR A 203 -1.97 -10.42 35.93
C TYR A 203 -3.35 -10.48 36.58
N VAL A 204 -3.73 -11.63 37.14
CA VAL A 204 -5.05 -11.81 37.79
C VAL A 204 -5.21 -10.89 39.01
N ALA A 205 -4.18 -10.76 39.84
CA ALA A 205 -4.23 -9.83 40.98
C ALA A 205 -4.27 -8.38 40.49
N LEU A 206 -3.44 -8.04 39.50
CA LEU A 206 -3.34 -6.68 38.95
C LEU A 206 -4.63 -6.24 38.25
N LEU A 207 -5.29 -7.12 37.48
CA LEU A 207 -6.52 -6.76 36.77
C LEU A 207 -7.68 -6.53 37.74
N ILE A 208 -7.79 -7.32 38.81
CA ILE A 208 -8.84 -7.13 39.84
C ILE A 208 -8.57 -5.82 40.59
N PHE A 209 -7.33 -5.62 41.02
CA PHE A 209 -6.96 -4.43 41.76
C PHE A 209 -7.08 -3.17 40.90
N MET A 210 -6.36 -3.07 39.79
CA MET A 210 -6.37 -1.87 38.94
C MET A 210 -7.71 -1.69 38.21
N GLY A 211 -8.43 -2.77 37.89
CA GLY A 211 -9.68 -2.70 37.14
C GLY A 211 -10.88 -2.27 37.98
N LEU A 212 -10.95 -2.67 39.26
CA LEU A 212 -12.09 -2.41 40.13
C LEU A 212 -11.71 -1.84 41.49
N ALA A 213 -10.76 -2.44 42.21
CA ALA A 213 -10.46 -2.03 43.59
C ALA A 213 -9.84 -0.62 43.66
N PHE A 214 -8.82 -0.33 42.87
CA PHE A 214 -8.12 0.95 42.84
C PHE A 214 -9.07 2.14 42.55
N PRO A 215 -9.87 2.16 41.47
CA PRO A 215 -10.78 3.27 41.23
C PRO A 215 -11.84 3.41 42.35
N THR A 216 -12.25 2.30 42.96
CA THR A 216 -13.15 2.29 44.13
C THR A 216 -12.49 2.91 45.36
N LEU A 217 -11.26 2.51 45.67
CA LEU A 217 -10.48 3.03 46.80
C LEU A 217 -10.24 4.53 46.68
N VAL A 218 -9.93 5.03 45.47
CA VAL A 218 -9.71 6.46 45.24
C VAL A 218 -10.97 7.27 45.55
N ALA A 219 -12.14 6.82 45.09
CA ALA A 219 -13.39 7.52 45.36
C ALA A 219 -13.84 7.39 46.83
N GLY A 220 -13.73 6.19 47.39
CA GLY A 220 -14.10 5.87 48.76
C GLY A 220 -13.24 6.60 49.80
N LEU A 221 -11.92 6.54 49.66
CA LEU A 221 -10.99 7.22 50.57
C LEU A 221 -10.88 8.72 50.30
N GLY A 222 -11.04 9.15 49.04
CA GLY A 222 -10.89 10.55 48.66
C GLY A 222 -12.10 11.42 49.02
N TRP A 223 -13.32 10.94 48.77
CA TRP A 223 -14.54 11.70 49.04
C TRP A 223 -15.73 10.86 49.52
N GLY A 224 -15.49 9.64 50.02
CA GLY A 224 -16.50 8.81 50.67
C GLY A 224 -17.42 8.03 49.73
N ASP A 225 -17.21 8.09 48.41
CA ASP A 225 -18.11 7.50 47.42
C ASP A 225 -17.66 6.10 46.98
N TRP A 226 -17.74 5.13 47.89
CA TRP A 226 -17.35 3.73 47.64
C TRP A 226 -18.17 3.09 46.51
N TRP A 227 -19.49 3.25 46.55
CA TRP A 227 -20.38 2.62 45.56
C TRP A 227 -20.28 3.29 44.19
N GLY A 228 -20.18 4.62 44.13
CA GLY A 228 -19.93 5.31 42.87
C GLY A 228 -18.55 4.93 42.29
N GLY A 229 -17.54 4.80 43.15
CA GLY A 229 -16.22 4.30 42.76
C GLY A 229 -16.27 2.91 42.12
N LEU A 230 -17.04 1.98 42.71
CA LEU A 230 -17.19 0.62 42.19
C LEU A 230 -17.99 0.57 40.88
N PHE A 231 -19.17 1.18 40.85
CA PHE A 231 -20.07 1.04 39.71
C PHE A 231 -19.71 1.95 38.54
N PHE A 232 -19.26 3.18 38.79
CA PHE A 232 -18.96 4.14 37.72
C PHE A 232 -17.47 4.12 37.35
N ALA A 233 -16.57 4.37 38.30
CA ALA A 233 -15.12 4.43 38.01
C ALA A 233 -14.51 3.03 37.79
N GLY A 234 -15.09 2.00 38.39
CA GLY A 234 -14.81 0.59 38.16
C GLY A 234 -15.58 0.05 36.94
N ALA A 235 -16.84 -0.32 37.13
CA ALA A 235 -17.58 -1.11 36.16
C ALA A 235 -17.96 -0.34 34.87
N ALA A 236 -18.65 0.80 34.94
CA ALA A 236 -19.08 1.54 33.76
C ALA A 236 -17.89 1.99 32.90
N ARG A 237 -16.84 2.50 33.54
CA ARG A 237 -15.62 2.88 32.85
C ARG A 237 -14.92 1.69 32.17
N LEU A 238 -14.96 0.47 32.72
CA LEU A 238 -14.49 -0.74 32.01
C LEU A 238 -15.25 -0.96 30.70
N VAL A 239 -16.59 -0.82 30.73
CA VAL A 239 -17.44 -0.97 29.54
C VAL A 239 -17.01 0.00 28.45
N PHE A 240 -16.82 1.28 28.78
CA PHE A 240 -16.38 2.28 27.81
C PHE A 240 -14.98 1.98 27.26
N VAL A 241 -14.01 1.59 28.10
CA VAL A 241 -12.66 1.23 27.64
C VAL A 241 -12.69 0.01 26.70
N HIS A 242 -13.49 -1.01 27.03
CA HIS A 242 -13.65 -2.20 26.18
C HIS A 242 -14.22 -1.83 24.82
N HIS A 243 -15.35 -1.13 24.76
CA HIS A 243 -15.95 -0.74 23.49
C HIS A 243 -15.08 0.23 22.69
N SER A 244 -14.35 1.14 23.35
CA SER A 244 -13.32 1.96 22.71
C SER A 244 -12.27 1.11 22.01
N THR A 245 -11.71 0.09 22.67
CA THR A 245 -10.73 -0.79 22.02
C THR A 245 -11.36 -1.65 20.92
N PHE A 246 -12.57 -2.18 21.14
CA PHE A 246 -13.27 -3.01 20.17
C PHE A 246 -13.62 -2.26 18.88
N CYS A 247 -13.87 -0.96 18.96
CA CYS A 247 -14.03 -0.08 17.81
C CYS A 247 -12.77 -0.04 16.93
N VAL A 248 -11.56 -0.27 17.45
CA VAL A 248 -10.35 -0.36 16.63
C VAL A 248 -10.44 -1.57 15.69
N ASN A 249 -10.76 -2.74 16.21
CA ASN A 249 -10.86 -3.97 15.42
C ASN A 249 -12.06 -3.97 14.45
N SER A 250 -13.12 -3.20 14.77
CA SER A 250 -14.37 -3.18 14.01
C SER A 250 -14.52 -1.90 13.21
N LEU A 251 -14.89 -0.79 13.85
CA LEU A 251 -15.15 0.49 13.20
C LEU A 251 -13.96 0.97 12.35
N ALA A 252 -12.72 0.77 12.81
CA ALA A 252 -11.53 1.18 12.06
C ALA A 252 -11.18 0.29 10.85
N HIS A 253 -11.89 -0.82 10.64
CA HIS A 253 -11.82 -1.63 9.40
C HIS A 253 -13.02 -1.41 8.47
N TRP A 254 -14.04 -0.68 8.94
CA TRP A 254 -15.32 -0.54 8.22
C TRP A 254 -15.57 0.90 7.76
N LEU A 255 -15.27 1.89 8.62
CA LEU A 255 -15.56 3.30 8.37
C LEU A 255 -14.29 4.11 8.14
N GLY A 256 -14.22 4.87 7.05
CA GLY A 256 -13.13 5.80 6.77
C GLY A 256 -12.52 5.67 5.38
N GLU A 257 -11.32 6.23 5.24
CA GLU A 257 -10.58 6.28 3.99
C GLU A 257 -9.32 5.40 4.03
N THR A 258 -8.77 5.09 2.86
CA THR A 258 -7.51 4.36 2.68
C THR A 258 -6.43 5.27 2.05
N PRO A 259 -5.94 6.30 2.77
CA PRO A 259 -5.01 7.27 2.20
C PRO A 259 -3.59 6.73 1.94
N PHE A 260 -3.21 5.55 2.47
CA PHE A 260 -1.87 4.99 2.35
C PHE A 260 -1.81 3.65 1.61
N ASP A 261 -2.83 2.81 1.77
CA ASP A 261 -2.92 1.50 1.11
C ASP A 261 -4.39 1.02 1.09
N ASN A 262 -4.83 0.36 0.02
CA ASN A 262 -6.18 -0.19 -0.11
C ASN A 262 -6.20 -1.73 -0.23
N LYS A 263 -5.08 -2.42 0.03
CA LYS A 263 -4.99 -3.87 -0.06
C LYS A 263 -5.75 -4.58 1.06
N HIS A 264 -5.80 -3.96 2.23
CA HIS A 264 -6.45 -4.48 3.43
C HIS A 264 -7.57 -3.55 3.92
N THR A 265 -8.41 -4.05 4.81
CA THR A 265 -9.58 -3.38 5.36
C THR A 265 -9.33 -2.18 6.30
N PRO A 266 -8.17 -1.97 6.98
CA PRO A 266 -7.95 -0.81 7.87
C PRO A 266 -8.18 0.55 7.21
N LYS A 267 -8.83 1.46 7.94
CA LYS A 267 -9.27 2.78 7.47
C LYS A 267 -8.89 3.89 8.45
N ASP A 268 -8.61 5.06 7.89
CA ASP A 268 -8.43 6.30 8.65
C ASP A 268 -9.77 7.02 8.81
N HIS A 269 -10.15 7.32 10.05
CA HIS A 269 -11.38 8.05 10.33
C HIS A 269 -11.32 8.84 11.64
N PHE A 270 -11.69 10.13 11.58
CA PHE A 270 -11.57 11.05 12.72
C PHE A 270 -12.49 10.68 13.89
N ILE A 271 -13.76 10.35 13.64
CA ILE A 271 -14.68 9.95 14.73
C ILE A 271 -14.20 8.66 15.38
N THR A 272 -13.68 7.73 14.57
CA THR A 272 -13.06 6.51 15.09
C THR A 272 -11.89 6.88 16.00
N ALA A 273 -11.02 7.81 15.59
CA ALA A 273 -9.92 8.27 16.44
C ALA A 273 -10.41 8.92 17.74
N LEU A 274 -11.51 9.66 17.73
CA LEU A 274 -12.08 10.25 18.94
C LEU A 274 -12.54 9.17 19.93
N VAL A 275 -13.31 8.19 19.46
CA VAL A 275 -13.84 7.12 20.33
C VAL A 275 -12.78 6.12 20.76
N THR A 276 -11.66 6.01 20.03
CA THR A 276 -10.57 5.06 20.32
C THR A 276 -9.31 5.71 20.90
N VAL A 277 -9.39 6.94 21.41
CA VAL A 277 -8.27 7.64 22.07
C VAL A 277 -7.05 7.79 21.13
N GLY A 278 -7.30 8.08 19.85
CA GLY A 278 -6.28 8.35 18.84
C GLY A 278 -5.98 7.18 17.90
N GLU A 279 -6.58 6.01 18.11
CA GLU A 279 -6.23 4.79 17.36
C GLU A 279 -6.96 4.64 16.01
N GLY A 280 -7.82 5.58 15.64
CA GLY A 280 -8.68 5.49 14.44
C GLY A 280 -8.03 5.92 13.12
N TYR A 281 -6.76 6.34 13.11
CA TYR A 281 -5.96 6.47 11.89
C TYR A 281 -5.31 5.11 11.58
N HIS A 282 -6.17 4.13 11.31
CA HIS A 282 -5.81 2.72 11.31
C HIS A 282 -5.19 2.25 9.99
N ASN A 283 -5.50 2.93 8.87
CA ASN A 283 -4.86 2.69 7.59
C ASN A 283 -3.37 3.07 7.66
N PHE A 284 -3.08 4.25 8.23
CA PHE A 284 -1.69 4.65 8.49
C PHE A 284 -0.98 3.63 9.38
N HIS A 285 -1.63 3.26 10.49
CA HIS A 285 -1.07 2.35 11.46
C HIS A 285 -0.74 0.97 10.88
N HIS A 286 -1.63 0.38 10.08
CA HIS A 286 -1.37 -0.91 9.43
C HIS A 286 -0.27 -0.84 8.37
N GLN A 287 -0.17 0.27 7.67
CA GLN A 287 0.87 0.47 6.67
C GLN A 287 2.25 0.72 7.31
N PHE A 288 2.30 1.45 8.42
CA PHE A 288 3.55 1.87 9.09
C PHE A 288 3.55 1.52 10.58
N PRO A 289 3.46 0.24 10.96
CA PRO A 289 3.17 -0.19 12.32
C PRO A 289 4.23 0.16 13.36
N MET A 290 5.46 0.48 12.95
CA MET A 290 6.54 0.88 13.87
C MET A 290 6.58 2.38 14.16
N ASP A 291 5.78 3.22 13.47
CA ASP A 291 5.70 4.64 13.79
C ASP A 291 5.00 4.81 15.15
N PHE A 292 5.54 5.66 16.03
CA PHE A 292 4.92 5.90 17.33
C PHE A 292 3.64 6.73 17.24
N ARG A 293 3.32 7.27 16.06
CA ARG A 293 2.11 8.04 15.77
C ARG A 293 1.14 7.16 15.01
N ASN A 294 -0.15 7.22 15.35
CA ASN A 294 -1.17 6.79 14.40
C ASN A 294 -1.57 7.98 13.52
N ALA A 295 -1.59 9.19 14.09
CA ALA A 295 -1.91 10.39 13.34
C ALA A 295 -0.67 11.24 13.07
N ILE A 296 -0.24 11.32 11.81
CA ILE A 296 1.04 11.94 11.43
C ILE A 296 1.05 13.47 11.49
N LYS A 297 -0.10 14.12 11.29
CA LYS A 297 -0.19 15.58 11.33
C LYS A 297 -0.30 16.06 12.79
N TRP A 298 0.24 17.23 13.09
CA TRP A 298 0.30 17.75 14.45
C TRP A 298 -1.10 17.98 15.06
N TYR A 299 -2.07 18.40 14.25
CA TYR A 299 -3.45 18.70 14.65
C TYR A 299 -4.38 17.49 14.65
N GLN A 300 -3.98 16.36 14.05
CA GLN A 300 -4.83 15.17 14.05
C GLN A 300 -4.86 14.58 15.47
N TYR A 301 -6.08 14.28 15.92
CA TYR A 301 -6.35 13.80 17.27
C TYR A 301 -5.67 12.46 17.53
N ASP A 302 -4.62 12.51 18.33
CA ASP A 302 -3.86 11.35 18.79
C ASP A 302 -3.26 11.72 20.16
N PRO A 303 -4.06 11.65 21.24
CA PRO A 303 -3.59 11.99 22.59
C PRO A 303 -2.42 11.11 23.02
N THR A 304 -2.35 9.87 22.53
CA THR A 304 -1.25 8.93 22.79
C THR A 304 0.07 9.43 22.22
N LYS A 305 0.08 9.97 20.99
CA LYS A 305 1.26 10.62 20.39
C LYS A 305 1.75 11.78 21.25
N TRP A 306 0.85 12.64 21.71
CA TRP A 306 1.23 13.78 22.56
C TRP A 306 1.73 13.34 23.93
N PHE A 307 1.12 12.31 24.51
CA PHE A 307 1.59 11.69 25.75
C PHE A 307 3.01 11.14 25.60
N ILE A 308 3.27 10.31 24.59
CA ILE A 308 4.60 9.72 24.34
C ILE A 308 5.64 10.82 24.07
N TRP A 309 5.29 11.83 23.27
CA TRP A 309 6.17 12.97 23.01
C TRP A 309 6.50 13.74 24.30
N THR A 310 5.52 13.98 25.16
CA THR A 310 5.71 14.65 26.46
C THR A 310 6.60 13.82 27.37
N MET A 311 6.37 12.52 27.45
CA MET A 311 7.24 11.61 28.21
C MET A 311 8.69 11.62 27.68
N ALA A 312 8.88 11.84 26.38
CA ALA A 312 10.21 11.99 25.81
C ALA A 312 10.88 13.29 26.24
N GLN A 313 10.14 14.40 26.29
CA GLN A 313 10.66 15.67 26.81
C GLN A 313 11.05 15.59 28.29
N LEU A 314 10.34 14.77 29.06
CA LEU A 314 10.64 14.49 30.48
C LEU A 314 11.76 13.45 30.68
N GLY A 315 12.37 12.93 29.60
CA GLY A 315 13.41 11.89 29.69
C GLY A 315 12.90 10.50 30.09
N LEU A 316 11.58 10.29 30.13
CA LEU A 316 10.95 9.00 30.45
C LEU A 316 10.73 8.11 29.20
N ALA A 317 10.75 8.70 28.02
CA ALA A 317 10.72 7.99 26.74
C ALA A 317 11.89 8.41 25.85
N SER A 318 12.33 7.55 24.94
CA SER A 318 13.38 7.84 23.97
C SER A 318 13.20 7.03 22.69
N HIS A 319 13.98 7.33 21.64
CA HIS A 319 13.98 6.58 20.38
C HIS A 319 12.59 6.46 19.73
N LEU A 320 11.83 7.56 19.73
CA LEU A 320 10.51 7.64 19.09
C LEU A 320 10.69 7.43 17.58
N LYS A 321 10.27 6.25 17.09
CA LYS A 321 10.42 5.87 15.69
C LYS A 321 9.38 6.58 14.83
N LYS A 322 9.84 7.24 13.78
CA LYS A 322 8.99 7.78 12.71
C LYS A 322 9.36 7.10 11.42
N PHE A 323 8.36 6.77 10.60
CA PHE A 323 8.63 6.28 9.25
C PHE A 323 9.16 7.44 8.39
N PRO A 324 10.08 7.19 7.43
CA PRO A 324 10.59 8.26 6.57
C PRO A 324 9.49 8.93 5.76
N ASP A 325 9.47 10.27 5.76
CA ASP A 325 8.41 11.06 5.11
C ASP A 325 8.29 10.76 3.61
N ASN A 326 9.39 10.42 2.94
CA ASN A 326 9.39 10.03 1.53
C ASN A 326 8.54 8.78 1.28
N GLU A 327 8.68 7.75 2.14
CA GLU A 327 7.93 6.50 1.98
C GLU A 327 6.45 6.68 2.32
N ILE A 328 6.14 7.52 3.32
CA ILE A 328 4.76 7.92 3.62
C ILE A 328 4.13 8.62 2.41
N LYS A 329 4.85 9.57 1.80
CA LYS A 329 4.38 10.31 0.61
C LYS A 329 4.20 9.40 -0.59
N LYS A 330 5.07 8.41 -0.82
CA LYS A 330 4.89 7.41 -1.88
C LYS A 330 3.54 6.71 -1.75
N GLY A 331 3.20 6.19 -0.57
CA GLY A 331 1.88 5.56 -0.34
C GLY A 331 0.71 6.49 -0.64
N GLN A 332 0.78 7.75 -0.17
CA GLN A 332 -0.24 8.75 -0.44
C GLN A 332 -0.40 9.07 -1.93
N TYR A 333 0.71 9.22 -2.65
CA TYR A 333 0.67 9.52 -4.08
C TYR A 333 0.21 8.31 -4.89
N THR A 334 0.61 7.09 -4.53
CA THR A 334 0.07 5.87 -5.14
C THR A 334 -1.45 5.81 -5.00
N MET A 335 -1.99 6.06 -3.81
CA MET A 335 -3.44 6.07 -3.61
C MET A 335 -4.15 7.20 -4.37
N LYS A 336 -3.51 8.37 -4.52
CA LYS A 336 -4.03 9.44 -5.37
C LYS A 336 -4.00 9.07 -6.85
N LEU A 337 -2.93 8.43 -7.34
CA LEU A 337 -2.83 7.96 -8.72
C LEU A 337 -3.92 6.94 -9.04
N ILE A 338 -4.17 5.98 -8.14
CA ILE A 338 -5.28 5.03 -8.28
C ILE A 338 -6.62 5.77 -8.41
N LYS A 339 -6.91 6.70 -7.49
CA LYS A 339 -8.16 7.50 -7.56
C LYS A 339 -8.26 8.32 -8.84
N LEU A 340 -7.15 8.92 -9.30
CA LEU A 340 -7.11 9.67 -10.55
C LEU A 340 -7.34 8.76 -11.76
N GLN A 341 -6.80 7.54 -11.75
CA GLN A 341 -7.04 6.55 -12.79
C GLN A 341 -8.51 6.12 -12.83
N GLU A 342 -9.11 5.80 -11.69
CA GLU A 342 -10.54 5.47 -11.59
C GLU A 342 -11.45 6.62 -12.06
N GLN A 343 -11.04 7.87 -11.84
CA GLN A 343 -11.74 9.04 -12.35
C GLN A 343 -11.52 9.23 -13.85
N SER A 344 -10.29 9.00 -14.31
CA SER A 344 -9.88 9.05 -15.72
C SER A 344 -10.69 8.05 -16.55
N GLU A 345 -10.89 6.83 -16.06
CA GLU A 345 -11.65 5.77 -16.75
C GLU A 345 -13.14 6.13 -16.98
N LYS A 346 -13.68 7.15 -16.29
CA LYS A 346 -15.05 7.65 -16.49
C LYS A 346 -15.15 8.71 -17.59
N LEU A 347 -14.02 9.20 -18.09
CA LEU A 347 -13.95 10.19 -19.15
C LEU A 347 -13.80 9.51 -20.50
N GLU A 348 -14.34 10.14 -21.54
CA GLU A 348 -14.08 9.72 -22.91
C GLU A 348 -12.72 10.27 -23.33
N TRP A 349 -11.81 9.37 -23.71
CA TRP A 349 -10.47 9.70 -24.18
C TRP A 349 -10.38 9.55 -25.69
N PRO A 350 -9.50 10.31 -26.35
CA PRO A 350 -9.30 10.19 -27.79
C PRO A 350 -8.73 8.82 -28.14
N LYS A 351 -9.04 8.34 -29.34
CA LYS A 351 -8.48 7.08 -29.86
C LYS A 351 -6.95 7.10 -29.81
N HIS A 352 -6.36 5.98 -29.40
CA HIS A 352 -4.92 5.82 -29.40
C HIS A 352 -4.40 5.76 -30.83
N ALA A 353 -3.16 6.19 -31.05
CA ALA A 353 -2.56 6.22 -32.39
C ALA A 353 -2.54 4.83 -33.07
N ASN A 354 -2.36 3.77 -32.28
CA ASN A 354 -2.36 2.39 -32.76
C ASN A 354 -3.76 1.91 -33.21
N ASP A 355 -4.84 2.55 -32.75
CA ASP A 355 -6.21 2.16 -33.08
C ASP A 355 -6.75 2.94 -34.30
N LEU A 356 -5.95 3.84 -34.85
CA LEU A 356 -6.31 4.69 -35.97
C LEU A 356 -5.73 4.14 -37.29
N PRO A 357 -6.46 4.25 -38.40
CA PRO A 357 -5.95 3.85 -39.71
C PRO A 357 -4.78 4.75 -40.12
N ILE A 358 -3.78 4.15 -40.77
CA ILE A 358 -2.68 4.90 -41.40
C ILE A 358 -3.14 5.29 -42.80
N ILE A 359 -3.10 6.59 -43.10
CA ILE A 359 -3.64 7.19 -44.32
C ILE A 359 -2.49 7.90 -45.06
N SER A 360 -2.37 7.67 -46.36
CA SER A 360 -1.36 8.36 -47.19
C SER A 360 -1.70 9.85 -47.37
N TRP A 361 -0.72 10.67 -47.74
CA TRP A 361 -0.99 12.08 -48.04
C TRP A 361 -1.99 12.25 -49.20
N GLU A 362 -1.92 11.39 -50.22
CA GLU A 362 -2.80 11.43 -51.39
C GLU A 362 -4.24 11.08 -51.03
N ASP A 363 -4.44 10.07 -50.17
CA ASP A 363 -5.75 9.68 -49.68
C ASP A 363 -6.33 10.76 -48.76
N PHE A 364 -5.51 11.34 -47.87
CA PHE A 364 -5.90 12.47 -47.02
C PHE A 364 -6.39 13.66 -47.88
N GLN A 365 -5.67 14.04 -48.93
CA GLN A 365 -6.07 15.10 -49.85
C GLN A 365 -7.38 14.77 -50.57
N THR A 366 -7.57 13.51 -50.94
CA THR A 366 -8.78 13.05 -51.65
C THR A 366 -10.00 13.09 -50.75
N GLU A 367 -9.89 12.57 -49.52
CA GLU A 367 -10.97 12.61 -48.53
C GLU A 367 -11.31 14.03 -48.06
N SER A 368 -10.31 14.92 -48.01
CA SER A 368 -10.50 16.34 -47.64
C SER A 368 -11.39 17.12 -48.61
N LYS A 369 -11.69 16.58 -49.80
CA LYS A 369 -12.63 17.20 -50.76
C LYS A 369 -14.08 17.03 -50.33
N THR A 370 -14.39 16.01 -49.54
CA THR A 370 -15.76 15.67 -49.12
C THR A 370 -16.00 15.91 -47.63
N ARG A 371 -14.95 15.93 -46.81
CA ARG A 371 -14.98 16.16 -45.36
C ARG A 371 -14.02 17.27 -44.97
N ALA A 372 -14.29 17.99 -43.89
CA ALA A 372 -13.38 19.02 -43.39
C ALA A 372 -12.23 18.40 -42.58
N LEU A 373 -11.30 17.74 -43.29
CA LEU A 373 -10.14 17.10 -42.67
C LEU A 373 -8.95 18.05 -42.59
N ILE A 374 -8.26 18.04 -41.45
CA ILE A 374 -7.04 18.81 -41.22
C ILE A 374 -5.99 17.91 -40.58
N ALA A 375 -4.75 17.99 -41.06
CA ALA A 375 -3.62 17.32 -40.45
C ALA A 375 -2.99 18.23 -39.38
N VAL A 376 -2.82 17.72 -38.16
CA VAL A 376 -2.12 18.41 -37.07
C VAL A 376 -1.26 17.39 -36.33
N HIS A 377 0.04 17.64 -36.30
CA HIS A 377 1.06 16.81 -35.64
C HIS A 377 0.97 15.33 -36.06
N GLY A 378 0.88 15.08 -37.37
CA GLY A 378 0.82 13.73 -37.94
C GLY A 378 -0.51 12.98 -37.72
N PHE A 379 -1.50 13.57 -37.04
CA PHE A 379 -2.85 13.03 -36.94
C PHE A 379 -3.80 13.76 -37.90
N ILE A 380 -4.73 13.01 -38.48
CA ILE A 380 -5.81 13.54 -39.31
C ILE A 380 -7.05 13.69 -38.43
N HIS A 381 -7.61 14.89 -38.43
CA HIS A 381 -8.77 15.25 -37.63
C HIS A 381 -9.95 15.57 -38.53
N ASP A 382 -11.13 15.04 -38.23
CA ASP A 382 -12.37 15.42 -38.90
C ASP A 382 -13.08 16.53 -38.13
N CYS A 383 -12.90 17.76 -38.62
CA CYS A 383 -13.47 18.96 -38.02
C CYS A 383 -14.86 19.30 -38.58
N SER A 384 -15.50 18.42 -39.37
CA SER A 384 -16.73 18.73 -40.10
C SER A 384 -17.86 19.23 -39.20
N SER A 385 -17.99 18.67 -38.00
CA SER A 385 -18.99 19.09 -37.01
C SER A 385 -18.60 20.34 -36.22
N PHE A 386 -17.35 20.80 -36.30
CA PHE A 386 -16.79 21.87 -35.48
C PHE A 386 -16.47 23.15 -36.28
N VAL A 387 -16.52 23.11 -37.62
CA VAL A 387 -16.12 24.23 -38.49
C VAL A 387 -16.80 25.54 -38.07
N GLU A 388 -18.11 25.53 -37.89
CA GLU A 388 -18.89 26.74 -37.58
C GLU A 388 -18.76 27.17 -36.11
N ASP A 389 -18.39 26.25 -35.22
CA ASP A 389 -18.25 26.50 -33.78
C ASP A 389 -16.84 26.97 -33.39
N HIS A 390 -15.91 27.02 -34.35
CA HIS A 390 -14.55 27.46 -34.09
C HIS A 390 -14.50 28.91 -33.60
N PRO A 391 -13.97 29.19 -32.39
CA PRO A 391 -14.03 30.54 -31.80
C PRO A 391 -13.29 31.63 -32.59
N GLY A 392 -12.24 31.25 -33.34
CA GLY A 392 -11.52 32.17 -34.25
C GLY A 392 -12.25 32.42 -35.58
N GLY A 393 -13.40 31.78 -35.79
CA GLY A 393 -14.23 31.85 -36.99
C GLY A 393 -14.01 30.71 -37.96
N ALA A 394 -15.08 30.31 -38.64
CA ALA A 394 -15.13 29.17 -39.58
C ALA A 394 -14.17 29.30 -40.76
N HIS A 395 -13.89 30.52 -41.21
CA HIS A 395 -13.03 30.80 -42.36
C HIS A 395 -11.59 30.30 -42.16
N LEU A 396 -11.10 30.27 -40.92
CA LEU A 396 -9.76 29.77 -40.60
C LEU A 396 -9.66 28.26 -40.83
N ILE A 397 -10.66 27.50 -40.37
CA ILE A 397 -10.73 26.05 -40.59
C ILE A 397 -10.94 25.76 -42.08
N LYS A 398 -11.87 26.48 -42.75
CA LYS A 398 -12.15 26.28 -44.19
C LYS A 398 -10.90 26.47 -45.06
N ARG A 399 -10.01 27.40 -44.70
CA ARG A 399 -8.72 27.61 -45.40
C ARG A 399 -7.70 26.51 -45.13
N ALA A 400 -7.82 25.83 -43.99
CA ALA A 400 -6.90 24.79 -43.54
C ALA A 400 -7.30 23.37 -44.00
N ILE A 401 -8.49 23.18 -44.58
CA ILE A 401 -8.95 21.87 -45.07
C ILE A 401 -7.95 21.29 -46.08
N GLY A 402 -7.58 20.03 -45.89
CA GLY A 402 -6.59 19.34 -46.73
C GLY A 402 -5.17 19.87 -46.56
N THR A 403 -4.85 20.58 -45.47
CA THR A 403 -3.48 21.05 -45.21
C THR A 403 -2.96 20.55 -43.86
N ASP A 404 -1.64 20.58 -43.72
CA ASP A 404 -1.00 20.45 -42.42
C ASP A 404 -1.00 21.81 -41.72
N SER A 405 -1.79 21.91 -40.66
CA SER A 405 -1.95 23.11 -39.84
C SER A 405 -1.18 23.06 -38.53
N THR A 406 -0.22 22.15 -38.39
CA THR A 406 0.59 21.99 -37.16
C THR A 406 1.21 23.30 -36.72
N THR A 407 1.93 24.00 -37.62
CA THR A 407 2.59 25.25 -37.26
C THR A 407 1.59 26.32 -36.84
N ALA A 408 0.44 26.43 -37.50
CA ALA A 408 -0.58 27.41 -37.14
C ALA A 408 -1.20 27.12 -35.77
N PHE A 409 -1.39 25.85 -35.43
CA PHE A 409 -2.02 25.39 -34.19
C PHE A 409 -1.10 25.50 -32.96
N PHE A 410 0.21 25.27 -33.13
CA PHE A 410 1.23 25.29 -32.07
C PHE A 410 2.01 26.63 -32.01
N GLY A 411 1.30 27.76 -32.11
CA GLY A 411 1.90 29.08 -31.84
C GLY A 411 2.55 29.80 -33.01
N GLY A 412 2.53 29.24 -34.23
CA GLY A 412 2.92 29.96 -35.44
C GLY A 412 1.89 31.01 -35.88
N VAL A 413 0.64 30.84 -35.48
CA VAL A 413 -0.43 31.85 -35.61
C VAL A 413 -1.11 32.07 -34.27
N TYR A 414 -1.55 30.97 -33.64
CA TYR A 414 -2.15 31.02 -32.31
C TYR A 414 -1.70 29.81 -31.51
N ASP A 415 -1.28 30.03 -30.27
CA ASP A 415 -0.92 28.95 -29.35
C ASP A 415 -2.18 28.48 -28.63
N HIS A 416 -2.74 27.36 -29.10
CA HIS A 416 -4.03 26.89 -28.63
C HIS A 416 -3.99 26.43 -27.17
N SER A 417 -5.08 26.64 -26.44
CA SER A 417 -5.16 26.24 -25.04
C SER A 417 -5.24 24.72 -24.88
N ASN A 418 -4.86 24.18 -23.73
CA ASN A 418 -5.00 22.74 -23.42
C ASN A 418 -6.41 22.20 -23.71
N ALA A 419 -7.46 23.00 -23.51
CA ALA A 419 -8.82 22.61 -23.82
C ALA A 419 -9.05 22.41 -25.34
N ALA A 420 -8.49 23.28 -26.17
CA ALA A 420 -8.55 23.14 -27.63
C ALA A 420 -7.73 21.94 -28.12
N HIS A 421 -6.57 21.66 -27.50
CA HIS A 421 -5.81 20.43 -27.78
C HIS A 421 -6.61 19.16 -27.44
N ASN A 422 -7.28 19.13 -26.27
CA ASN A 422 -8.10 17.99 -25.85
C ASN A 422 -9.28 17.78 -26.79
N LEU A 423 -9.99 18.85 -27.16
CA LEU A 423 -11.14 18.77 -28.06
C LEU A 423 -10.73 18.31 -29.46
N LEU A 424 -9.64 18.86 -30.01
CA LEU A 424 -9.13 18.44 -31.31
C LEU A 424 -8.76 16.96 -31.32
N ALA A 425 -8.14 16.46 -30.24
CA ALA A 425 -7.77 15.05 -30.14
C ALA A 425 -8.98 14.10 -30.22
N MET A 426 -10.16 14.52 -29.76
CA MET A 426 -11.40 13.73 -29.88
C MET A 426 -11.87 13.57 -31.33
N MET A 427 -11.41 14.43 -32.25
CA MET A 427 -11.77 14.43 -33.67
C MET A 427 -10.82 13.59 -34.52
N ARG A 428 -9.91 12.81 -33.92
CA ARG A 428 -8.96 11.97 -34.66
C ARG A 428 -9.67 10.86 -35.45
N VAL A 429 -9.33 10.78 -36.74
CA VAL A 429 -9.86 9.76 -37.65
C VAL A 429 -8.77 8.94 -38.35
N GLY A 430 -7.51 9.38 -38.29
CA GLY A 430 -6.39 8.64 -38.87
C GLY A 430 -5.02 9.18 -38.44
N VAL A 431 -3.98 8.44 -38.77
CA VAL A 431 -2.58 8.85 -38.66
C VAL A 431 -2.03 9.02 -40.08
N LEU A 432 -1.39 10.14 -40.36
CA LEU A 432 -0.75 10.36 -41.65
C LEU A 432 0.49 9.48 -41.78
N ASP A 433 0.65 8.79 -42.92
CA ASP A 433 1.83 7.97 -43.18
C ASP A 433 3.12 8.79 -43.10
N GLY A 434 4.11 8.29 -42.35
CA GLY A 434 5.34 9.01 -42.01
C GLY A 434 5.18 10.18 -41.02
N GLY A 435 3.96 10.48 -40.56
CA GLY A 435 3.66 11.58 -39.64
C GLY A 435 3.91 11.27 -38.17
N MET A 436 3.71 10.01 -37.74
CA MET A 436 3.94 9.53 -36.37
C MET A 436 4.47 8.09 -36.38
N GLU A 437 5.30 7.73 -35.39
CA GLU A 437 5.69 6.32 -35.19
C GLU A 437 4.56 5.53 -34.51
N VAL A 438 3.83 4.74 -35.30
CA VAL A 438 2.84 3.77 -34.83
C VAL A 438 3.50 2.39 -34.68
N GLU A 439 3.10 1.59 -33.69
CA GLU A 439 3.74 0.27 -33.45
C GLU A 439 3.66 -0.68 -34.65
N SER A 440 2.55 -0.63 -35.40
CA SER A 440 2.39 -1.39 -36.66
C SER A 440 3.46 -1.04 -37.70
N LEU A 441 3.92 0.22 -37.74
CA LEU A 441 5.01 0.67 -38.60
C LEU A 441 6.38 0.19 -38.11
N LYS A 442 6.56 -0.01 -36.80
CA LYS A 442 7.80 -0.59 -36.22
C LYS A 442 7.95 -2.06 -36.60
N VAL A 443 6.87 -2.84 -36.50
CA VAL A 443 6.86 -4.26 -36.93
C VAL A 443 7.08 -4.38 -38.44
N GLY A 444 6.46 -3.52 -39.23
CA GLY A 444 6.68 -3.43 -40.68
C GLY A 444 8.13 -3.07 -41.06
N ARG A 445 8.81 -2.24 -40.27
CA ARG A 445 10.24 -1.92 -40.47
C ARG A 445 11.15 -3.08 -40.10
N LEU A 446 10.89 -3.77 -38.98
CA LEU A 446 11.66 -4.93 -38.52
C LEU A 446 11.55 -6.11 -39.49
N THR A 447 10.37 -6.32 -40.08
CA THR A 447 10.15 -7.35 -41.11
C THR A 447 10.78 -6.99 -42.46
N ARG A 448 10.77 -5.70 -42.84
CA ARG A 448 11.48 -5.20 -44.04
C ARG A 448 13.00 -5.19 -43.89
N SER A 449 13.53 -4.90 -42.70
CA SER A 449 14.98 -4.96 -42.45
C SER A 449 15.53 -6.38 -42.41
N ASN A 450 14.71 -7.38 -42.07
CA ASN A 450 15.10 -8.80 -42.14
C ASN A 450 15.04 -9.38 -43.56
N SER A 451 14.34 -8.72 -44.50
CA SER A 451 14.23 -9.16 -45.90
C SER A 451 15.17 -8.42 -46.85
N ALA A 452 15.81 -7.34 -46.39
CA ALA A 452 16.81 -6.59 -47.13
C ALA A 452 18.06 -6.34 -46.28
N ASP A 453 18.83 -7.40 -46.03
CA ASP A 453 20.31 -7.36 -46.07
C ASP A 453 20.91 -8.74 -45.76
N SER A 454 21.36 -9.40 -46.83
CA SER A 454 22.40 -10.42 -46.78
C SER A 454 23.76 -9.76 -46.88
N LEU A 455 24.20 -9.01 -45.86
CA LEU A 455 25.60 -8.58 -45.70
C LEU A 455 25.97 -8.55 -44.21
N VAL A 456 26.88 -9.46 -43.85
CA VAL A 456 27.31 -9.80 -42.49
C VAL A 456 28.24 -8.72 -41.92
N SER A 457 27.98 -8.21 -40.71
CA SER A 457 28.81 -8.52 -39.51
C SER A 457 28.56 -7.60 -38.31
N SER A 458 28.56 -8.22 -37.12
CA SER A 458 28.83 -7.67 -35.79
C SER A 458 27.70 -7.01 -34.99
N VAL A 459 26.69 -7.80 -34.57
CA VAL A 459 26.06 -7.61 -33.24
C VAL A 459 25.77 -8.98 -32.60
N SER A 460 26.17 -9.12 -31.35
CA SER A 460 26.13 -10.29 -30.46
C SER A 460 24.78 -11.04 -30.40
N SER A 461 24.86 -12.36 -30.51
CA SER A 461 23.78 -13.35 -30.62
C SER A 461 23.02 -13.66 -29.32
N MET A 462 22.74 -12.66 -28.46
CA MET A 462 21.99 -12.88 -27.20
C MET A 462 20.61 -12.20 -27.13
N SER A 463 20.27 -11.31 -28.05
CA SER A 463 18.98 -10.59 -28.05
C SER A 463 17.94 -11.13 -29.03
N ALA A 464 18.35 -11.95 -30.01
CA ALA A 464 17.42 -12.49 -31.01
C ALA A 464 16.58 -13.67 -30.47
N SER A 465 17.11 -14.46 -29.55
CA SER A 465 16.41 -15.63 -28.98
C SER A 465 15.33 -15.26 -27.97
N SER A 466 15.48 -14.15 -27.24
CA SER A 466 14.48 -13.69 -26.26
C SER A 466 13.25 -13.07 -26.93
N ILE A 467 13.41 -12.53 -28.14
CA ILE A 467 12.32 -11.89 -28.88
C ILE A 467 11.50 -12.93 -29.66
N LEU A 468 12.15 -13.97 -30.20
CA LEU A 468 11.45 -15.07 -30.88
C LEU A 468 10.59 -15.90 -29.91
N SER A 469 10.98 -16.04 -28.64
CA SER A 469 10.16 -16.73 -27.64
C SER A 469 8.91 -15.95 -27.20
N GLU A 470 8.88 -14.62 -27.37
CA GLU A 470 7.68 -13.82 -27.09
C GLU A 470 6.64 -13.87 -28.22
N VAL A 471 7.08 -14.15 -29.46
CA VAL A 471 6.19 -14.25 -30.63
C VAL A 471 5.48 -15.61 -30.69
N GLU A 472 6.09 -16.69 -30.21
CA GLU A 472 5.46 -18.03 -30.15
C GLU A 472 4.42 -18.19 -29.03
N ASP A 473 4.35 -17.26 -28.06
CA ASP A 473 3.45 -17.37 -26.90
C ASP A 473 2.16 -16.53 -27.03
N MET A 474 2.01 -15.74 -28.09
CA MET A 474 0.81 -14.92 -28.34
C MET A 474 -0.37 -15.66 -29.00
N ASP A 475 -0.15 -16.86 -29.56
CA ASP A 475 -1.17 -17.63 -30.30
C ASP A 475 -1.96 -18.63 -29.44
N LYS A 476 -1.82 -18.61 -28.11
CA LYS A 476 -2.60 -19.46 -27.20
C LYS A 476 -3.74 -18.69 -26.53
N PRO A 477 -5.00 -19.12 -26.68
CA PRO A 477 -6.08 -18.54 -25.89
C PRO A 477 -5.98 -19.06 -24.45
N GLU A 478 -6.16 -18.16 -23.48
CA GLU A 478 -6.19 -18.39 -22.03
C GLU A 478 -4.85 -18.47 -21.29
N ARG A 479 -4.29 -17.29 -20.94
CA ARG A 479 -3.63 -17.05 -19.65
C ARG A 479 -3.68 -15.56 -19.29
N LYS A 480 -4.25 -15.22 -18.13
CA LYS A 480 -4.25 -13.85 -17.61
C LYS A 480 -2.79 -13.42 -17.32
N PRO A 481 -2.35 -12.22 -17.74
CA PRO A 481 -0.96 -11.81 -17.56
C PRO A 481 -0.63 -11.63 -16.08
N VAL A 482 0.46 -12.27 -15.66
CA VAL A 482 1.10 -12.07 -14.36
C VAL A 482 1.85 -10.75 -14.42
N TYR A 483 1.39 -9.76 -13.65
CA TYR A 483 2.00 -8.43 -13.58
C TYR A 483 3.40 -8.51 -12.94
N GLN A 484 4.44 -8.22 -13.72
CA GLN A 484 5.75 -7.79 -13.20
C GLN A 484 5.95 -6.30 -13.50
N PRO A 485 6.43 -5.50 -12.53
CA PRO A 485 6.58 -4.07 -12.74
C PRO A 485 7.87 -3.80 -13.53
N VAL A 486 7.74 -3.52 -14.82
CA VAL A 486 8.82 -2.91 -15.61
C VAL A 486 8.78 -1.41 -15.38
N ALA A 487 9.89 -0.85 -14.91
CA ALA A 487 10.04 0.59 -14.76
C ALA A 487 10.09 1.26 -16.15
N GLN A 488 8.96 1.75 -16.61
CA GLN A 488 8.88 2.75 -17.67
C GLN A 488 8.19 4.00 -17.12
N VAL A 489 8.99 5.03 -16.85
CA VAL A 489 8.47 6.39 -16.66
C VAL A 489 8.64 7.12 -17.99
N SER A 490 7.60 7.07 -18.80
CA SER A 490 7.22 8.16 -19.69
C SER A 490 5.70 8.24 -19.61
N ASN A 491 5.25 9.22 -18.83
CA ASN A 491 3.88 9.42 -18.35
C ASN A 491 2.79 9.14 -19.42
N PRO A 492 2.00 8.05 -19.32
CA PRO A 492 0.93 7.74 -20.27
C PRO A 492 -0.32 8.64 -20.13
N TRP A 493 -0.32 9.59 -19.19
CA TRP A 493 -1.48 10.42 -18.85
C TRP A 493 -1.29 11.93 -19.12
N THR A 494 -0.20 12.34 -19.76
CA THR A 494 0.00 13.74 -20.18
C THR A 494 -0.62 13.99 -21.56
N LEU A 495 -1.72 14.76 -21.60
CA LEU A 495 -2.24 15.42 -22.81
C LEU A 495 -1.33 16.57 -23.31
N ALA A 496 -0.34 16.96 -22.52
CA ALA A 496 0.67 17.93 -22.88
C ALA A 496 1.91 17.21 -23.44
N VAL A 497 2.16 17.39 -24.74
CA VAL A 497 3.45 17.07 -25.36
C VAL A 497 4.39 18.25 -25.06
N PRO A 498 5.47 18.09 -24.28
CA PRO A 498 6.45 19.15 -24.17
C PRO A 498 7.07 19.40 -25.55
N PRO A 499 7.40 20.65 -25.93
CA PRO A 499 8.08 20.91 -27.19
C PRO A 499 9.39 20.12 -27.19
N SER A 500 9.46 19.09 -28.02
CA SER A 500 10.65 18.26 -28.13
C SER A 500 11.79 19.09 -28.69
N GLU A 501 12.98 18.78 -28.20
CA GLU A 501 14.25 19.39 -28.57
C GLU A 501 14.38 19.60 -30.08
N LYS A 502 15.00 20.71 -30.47
CA LYS A 502 15.26 21.09 -31.86
C LYS A 502 15.87 19.92 -32.66
N TYR A 503 15.05 19.21 -33.44
CA TYR A 503 15.56 18.33 -34.48
C TYR A 503 15.95 19.16 -35.70
N ARG A 504 17.22 19.06 -36.08
CA ARG A 504 17.74 19.62 -37.33
C ARG A 504 17.25 18.75 -38.48
N ILE A 505 16.30 19.24 -39.26
CA ILE A 505 15.89 18.62 -40.53
C ILE A 505 17.08 18.72 -41.48
N ILE A 506 17.77 17.61 -41.73
CA ILE A 506 18.73 17.52 -42.83
C ILE A 506 17.90 17.25 -44.09
N ARG A 507 17.79 18.26 -44.96
CA ARG A 507 17.28 18.07 -46.32
C ARG A 507 18.29 17.21 -47.08
N THR A 508 17.94 15.97 -47.40
CA THR A 508 18.64 15.20 -48.43
C THR A 508 18.08 15.60 -49.79
N SER A 509 18.81 16.43 -50.53
CA SER A 509 18.58 16.61 -51.97
C SER A 509 19.17 15.42 -52.75
N PRO A 510 18.59 15.03 -53.90
CA PRO A 510 19.05 13.89 -54.67
C PRO A 510 20.23 14.22 -55.59
N GLU A 511 21.14 13.24 -55.72
CA GLU A 511 22.10 12.98 -56.81
C GLU A 511 23.11 14.05 -57.26
N ILE A 512 24.41 13.82 -56.99
CA ILE A 512 25.49 13.89 -58.02
C ILE A 512 26.54 12.80 -57.70
N ARG A 513 26.98 12.05 -58.74
CA ARG A 513 27.93 10.91 -58.71
C ARG A 513 29.42 11.35 -58.66
N PRO A 514 30.43 10.48 -58.94
CA PRO A 514 31.38 9.98 -57.95
C PRO A 514 32.84 10.48 -58.13
N GLY A 515 33.62 10.43 -57.04
CA GLY A 515 35.07 10.46 -57.07
C GLY A 515 35.71 11.82 -56.79
N LEU A 516 36.29 11.97 -55.58
CA LEU A 516 37.73 12.22 -55.43
C LEU A 516 38.15 12.12 -53.96
N VAL A 517 39.28 11.47 -53.77
CA VAL A 517 39.98 11.16 -52.52
C VAL A 517 40.68 12.42 -51.97
N SER A 518 40.65 12.66 -50.65
CA SER A 518 41.85 12.73 -49.78
C SER A 518 41.72 13.63 -48.53
N ARG A 519 42.41 13.13 -47.49
CA ARG A 519 43.00 13.80 -46.31
C ARG A 519 42.15 14.08 -45.06
N ALA A 520 42.34 13.17 -44.11
CA ALA A 520 42.18 13.34 -42.67
C ALA A 520 43.21 14.30 -42.06
N HIS A 521 42.81 15.01 -40.98
CA HIS A 521 43.72 15.40 -39.91
C HIS A 521 43.09 15.19 -38.53
N SER A 522 43.82 14.38 -37.76
CA SER A 522 43.96 14.24 -36.30
C SER A 522 43.53 15.44 -35.45
N THR A 523 43.04 15.22 -34.21
CA THR A 523 43.80 15.51 -32.96
C THR A 523 43.05 15.03 -31.72
N THR A 524 43.74 14.21 -30.92
CA THR A 524 43.42 13.71 -29.57
C THR A 524 43.54 14.82 -28.51
N LEU A 525 42.67 14.86 -27.49
CA LEU A 525 42.95 15.61 -26.26
C LEU A 525 42.69 14.77 -25.00
N THR A 526 43.77 14.64 -24.24
CA THR A 526 43.93 13.99 -22.93
C THR A 526 43.62 14.95 -21.78
N ARG A 527 43.29 14.32 -20.65
CA ARG A 527 42.92 14.83 -19.34
C ARG A 527 44.17 15.23 -18.53
N THR A 528 44.14 16.33 -17.79
CA THR A 528 44.96 16.53 -16.58
C THR A 528 44.24 17.41 -15.56
N ALA A 529 44.44 17.07 -14.29
CA ALA A 529 43.97 17.74 -13.10
C ALA A 529 45.11 18.52 -12.45
N SER A 530 44.80 19.62 -11.76
CA SER A 530 45.56 20.08 -10.60
C SER A 530 44.71 21.02 -9.74
N ALA A 531 44.81 20.82 -8.43
CA ALA A 531 44.29 21.67 -7.38
C ALA A 531 45.39 22.65 -6.94
N GLU A 532 45.02 23.86 -6.51
CA GLU A 532 45.63 24.52 -5.35
C GLU A 532 44.83 25.75 -4.92
N ALA A 533 44.84 25.98 -3.61
CA ALA A 533 44.11 27.00 -2.86
C ALA A 533 44.77 28.39 -2.95
N ILE A 534 44.02 29.45 -2.61
CA ILE A 534 44.45 30.59 -1.77
C ILE A 534 43.20 31.38 -1.33
N ALA A 535 43.32 31.96 -0.14
CA ALA A 535 42.26 32.49 0.72
C ALA A 535 42.01 34.01 0.59
N ASN A 536 40.85 34.40 1.12
CA ASN A 536 40.51 35.61 1.91
C ASN A 536 40.50 37.04 1.34
N ALA A 537 39.50 37.77 1.87
CA ALA A 537 39.34 39.23 2.04
C ALA A 537 38.93 40.01 0.76
N GLU A 538 37.99 40.96 0.76
CA GLU A 538 37.45 41.82 1.82
C GLU A 538 36.18 42.57 1.32
N SER A 539 35.48 43.21 2.28
CA SER A 539 34.30 44.11 2.23
C SER A 539 32.90 43.49 2.24
#